data_AF-A0A2E0HZT0-F1
#
_entry.id   AF-A0A2E0HZT0-F1
#
_cell.length_a   1.000
_cell.length_b   1.000
_cell.length_c   1.000
_cell.angle_alpha   90.00
_cell.angle_beta   90.00
_cell.angle_gamma   90.00
#
_symmetry.space_group_name_H-M   'P 1'
#
loop_
_entity.id
_entity.type
_entity.pdbx_description
1 polymer ?
#
loop_
_entity_poly.entity_id
_entity_poly.type
_entity_poly.pdbx_seq_one_letter_code
_entity_poly.pdbx_strand_id
1 'polypeptide(L)'
;MKSEFHDIDKTLDIEVTPIEETKIVKKPKPIPKARDRGQESEKDYEYTRSQLYSLIEKGQEAVNGILELSQESDSPRAYEVAGQLIKSVADATDKLIDLQQKMKDLNKEDPKGPNSVTNNALFIGSTADLQKFLKNGGQGEEQKK
;
A
#
# COMPACT_ATOMS: atom_id res chain seq x y z
N MET A 1 -17.65 -53.35 -33.67
CA MET A 1 -18.18 -51.97 -33.58
C MET A 1 -17.51 -50.97 -34.53
N LYS A 2 -16.64 -51.37 -35.47
CA LYS A 2 -16.02 -50.43 -36.45
C LYS A 2 -16.68 -50.45 -37.84
N SER A 3 -17.74 -51.23 -37.99
CA SER A 3 -18.35 -51.57 -39.28
C SER A 3 -19.78 -51.05 -39.45
N GLU A 4 -20.35 -50.39 -38.43
CA GLU A 4 -21.75 -49.90 -38.48
C GLU A 4 -21.88 -48.43 -38.88
N PHE A 5 -20.77 -47.72 -39.08
CA PHE A 5 -20.77 -46.29 -39.39
C PHE A 5 -20.38 -45.99 -40.85
N HIS A 6 -20.08 -47.03 -41.64
CA HIS A 6 -19.55 -46.86 -42.99
C HIS A 6 -20.56 -46.24 -43.97
N ASP A 7 -21.85 -46.54 -43.78
CA ASP A 7 -22.94 -45.98 -44.59
C ASP A 7 -23.15 -44.49 -44.27
N ILE A 8 -22.98 -44.10 -43.01
CA ILE A 8 -23.12 -42.71 -42.56
C ILE A 8 -21.98 -41.86 -43.11
N ASP A 9 -20.74 -42.35 -43.06
CA ASP A 9 -19.56 -41.67 -43.60
C ASP A 9 -19.69 -41.37 -45.10
N LYS A 10 -20.28 -42.32 -45.86
CA LYS A 10 -20.47 -42.18 -47.31
C LYS A 10 -21.59 -41.20 -47.68
N THR A 11 -22.63 -41.08 -46.84
CA THR A 11 -23.73 -40.11 -47.07
C THR A 11 -23.33 -38.67 -46.75
N LEU A 12 -22.33 -38.48 -45.90
CA LEU A 12 -21.90 -37.16 -45.43
C LEU A 12 -20.70 -36.59 -46.19
N ASP A 13 -20.15 -37.32 -47.16
CA ASP A 13 -18.98 -36.93 -47.96
C ASP A 13 -17.79 -36.45 -47.09
N ILE A 14 -17.62 -37.08 -45.93
CA ILE A 14 -16.57 -36.76 -44.97
C ILE A 14 -15.38 -37.68 -45.23
N GLU A 15 -14.31 -37.13 -45.80
CA GLU A 15 -13.02 -37.80 -45.84
C GLU A 15 -12.34 -37.70 -44.47
N VAL A 16 -12.19 -38.84 -43.79
CA VAL A 16 -11.49 -38.92 -42.50
C VAL A 16 -10.00 -38.68 -42.73
N THR A 17 -9.57 -37.43 -42.53
CA THR A 17 -8.14 -37.07 -42.50
C THR A 17 -7.55 -37.41 -41.14
N PRO A 18 -6.43 -38.17 -41.06
CA PRO A 18 -5.76 -38.41 -39.79
C PRO A 18 -5.17 -37.09 -39.26
N ILE A 19 -5.71 -36.60 -38.15
CA ILE A 19 -5.12 -35.48 -37.43
C ILE A 19 -3.75 -35.88 -36.87
N GLU A 20 -2.68 -35.24 -37.36
CA GLU A 20 -1.35 -35.36 -36.77
C GLU A 20 -1.38 -34.85 -35.33
N GLU A 21 -1.00 -35.72 -34.38
CA GLU A 21 -0.89 -35.38 -32.97
C GLU A 21 0.19 -34.31 -32.78
N THR A 22 -0.22 -33.05 -32.75
CA THR A 22 0.66 -31.95 -32.35
C THR A 22 1.03 -32.15 -30.88
N LYS A 23 2.30 -32.48 -30.63
CA LYS A 23 2.87 -32.55 -29.28
C LYS A 23 2.65 -31.21 -28.57
N ILE A 24 1.70 -31.21 -27.63
CA ILE A 24 1.44 -30.06 -26.75
C ILE A 24 2.68 -29.87 -25.87
N VAL A 25 3.55 -28.92 -26.25
CA VAL A 25 4.60 -28.43 -25.36
C VAL A 25 3.90 -27.69 -24.21
N LYS A 26 3.78 -28.36 -23.06
CA LYS A 26 3.30 -27.76 -21.81
C LYS A 26 4.26 -26.64 -21.42
N LYS A 27 3.95 -25.40 -21.78
CA LYS A 27 4.59 -24.23 -21.19
C LYS A 27 4.36 -24.30 -19.66
N PRO A 28 5.41 -24.21 -18.83
CA PRO A 28 5.22 -24.22 -17.38
C PRO A 28 4.33 -23.03 -17.01
N LYS A 29 3.23 -23.30 -16.30
CA LYS A 29 2.39 -22.25 -15.72
C LYS A 29 3.29 -21.38 -14.84
N PRO A 30 3.26 -20.04 -14.97
CA PRO A 30 4.06 -19.18 -14.10
C PRO A 30 3.62 -19.46 -12.66
N ILE A 31 4.60 -19.84 -11.84
CA ILE A 31 4.42 -20.00 -10.39
C ILE A 31 4.04 -18.61 -9.87
N PRO A 32 2.90 -18.45 -9.16
CA PRO A 32 2.57 -17.17 -8.57
C PRO A 32 3.68 -16.83 -7.59
N LYS A 33 4.41 -15.73 -7.86
CA LYS A 33 5.41 -15.20 -6.93
C LYS A 33 4.73 -15.03 -5.58
N ALA A 34 5.37 -15.51 -4.51
CA ALA A 34 4.91 -15.29 -3.14
C ALA A 34 4.59 -13.79 -2.99
N ARG A 35 3.35 -13.48 -2.59
CA ARG A 35 2.86 -12.10 -2.51
C ARG A 35 3.72 -11.34 -1.51
N ASP A 36 4.47 -10.38 -2.02
CA ASP A 36 5.33 -9.53 -1.22
C ASP A 36 4.43 -8.51 -0.51
N ARG A 37 4.04 -8.78 0.74
CA ARG A 37 3.02 -8.01 1.49
C ARG A 37 3.35 -6.51 1.59
N GLY A 38 4.62 -6.15 1.51
CA GLY A 38 5.06 -4.74 1.48
C GLY A 38 4.62 -4.02 0.20
N GLN A 39 4.75 -4.67 -0.97
CA GLN A 39 4.35 -4.09 -2.26
C GLN A 39 2.82 -4.01 -2.40
N GLU A 40 2.06 -4.85 -1.71
CA GLU A 40 0.60 -4.82 -1.71
C GLU A 40 0.08 -3.63 -0.89
N SER A 41 0.67 -3.36 0.28
CA SER A 41 0.27 -2.25 1.14
C SER A 41 0.52 -0.87 0.52
N GLU A 42 1.64 -0.71 -0.19
CA GLU A 42 1.96 0.54 -0.89
C GLU A 42 0.99 0.80 -2.06
N LYS A 43 0.62 -0.25 -2.80
CA LYS A 43 -0.39 -0.16 -3.86
C LYS A 43 -1.77 0.20 -3.33
N ASP A 44 -2.19 -0.42 -2.23
CA ASP A 44 -3.47 -0.13 -1.59
C ASP A 44 -3.52 1.33 -1.08
N TYR A 45 -2.40 1.83 -0.56
CA TYR A 45 -2.26 3.23 -0.15
C TYR A 45 -2.38 4.18 -1.35
N GLU A 46 -1.62 3.95 -2.42
CA GLU A 46 -1.67 4.79 -3.63
C GLU A 46 -3.07 4.79 -4.26
N TYR A 47 -3.69 3.62 -4.37
CA TYR A 47 -5.04 3.47 -4.89
C TYR A 47 -6.05 4.25 -4.06
N THR A 48 -6.03 4.07 -2.73
CA THR A 48 -6.95 4.77 -1.82
C THR A 48 -6.74 6.29 -1.88
N ARG A 49 -5.47 6.74 -1.91
CA ARG A 49 -5.13 8.16 -2.02
C ARG A 49 -5.63 8.76 -3.33
N SER A 50 -5.43 8.07 -4.45
CA SER A 50 -5.93 8.49 -5.76
C SER A 50 -7.46 8.58 -5.78
N GLN A 51 -8.14 7.60 -5.19
CA GLN A 51 -9.60 7.60 -5.09
C GLN A 51 -10.12 8.78 -4.25
N LEU A 52 -9.46 9.09 -3.14
CA LEU A 52 -9.80 10.25 -2.31
C LEU A 52 -9.60 11.57 -3.06
N TYR A 53 -8.50 11.72 -3.80
CA TYR A 53 -8.32 12.91 -4.65
C TYR A 53 -9.43 13.05 -5.70
N SER A 54 -9.77 11.96 -6.39
CA SER A 54 -10.85 11.99 -7.40
C SER A 54 -12.19 12.35 -6.77
N LEU A 55 -12.48 11.86 -5.55
CA LEU A 55 -13.70 12.19 -4.83
C LEU A 55 -13.72 13.67 -4.42
N ILE A 56 -12.61 14.22 -3.94
CA ILE A 56 -12.50 15.62 -3.54
C ILE A 56 -12.66 16.54 -4.76
N GLU A 57 -12.01 16.24 -5.88
CA GLU A 57 -12.10 17.03 -7.12
C GLU A 57 -13.54 17.04 -7.65
N LYS A 58 -14.16 15.87 -7.82
CA LYS A 58 -15.57 15.77 -8.23
C LYS A 58 -16.52 16.39 -7.20
N GLY A 59 -16.17 16.29 -5.93
CA GLY A 59 -16.91 16.91 -4.84
C GLY A 59 -16.88 18.44 -4.92
N GLN A 60 -15.73 19.05 -5.21
CA GLN A 60 -15.60 20.49 -5.41
C GLN A 60 -16.39 20.96 -6.63
N GLU A 61 -16.34 20.21 -7.74
CA GLU A 61 -17.16 20.50 -8.93
C GLU A 61 -18.66 20.42 -8.60
N ALA A 62 -19.09 19.36 -7.89
CA ALA A 62 -20.47 19.22 -7.46
C ALA A 62 -20.92 20.33 -6.50
N VAL A 63 -20.02 20.76 -5.59
CA VAL A 63 -20.25 21.90 -4.69
C VAL A 63 -20.44 23.19 -5.47
N ASN A 64 -19.63 23.44 -6.49
CA ASN A 64 -19.79 24.63 -7.34
C ASN A 64 -21.11 24.59 -8.10
N GLY A 65 -21.44 23.46 -8.73
CA GLY A 65 -22.71 23.31 -9.47
C GLY A 65 -23.95 23.45 -8.58
N ILE A 66 -23.94 22.88 -7.37
CA ILE A 66 -25.07 23.06 -6.45
C ILE A 66 -25.13 24.49 -5.89
N LEU A 67 -24.01 25.17 -5.72
CA LEU A 67 -23.98 26.58 -5.30
C LEU A 67 -24.56 27.49 -6.39
N GLU A 68 -24.21 27.27 -7.66
CA GLU A 68 -24.82 27.98 -8.79
C GLU A 68 -26.34 27.76 -8.83
N LEU A 69 -26.80 26.49 -8.74
CA LEU A 69 -28.22 26.19 -8.69
C LEU A 69 -28.93 26.76 -7.45
N SER A 70 -28.24 26.80 -6.31
CA SER A 70 -28.77 27.39 -5.07
C SER A 70 -28.94 28.90 -5.20
N GLN A 71 -28.01 29.58 -5.89
CA GLN A 71 -28.11 31.01 -6.18
C GLN A 71 -29.23 31.31 -7.18
N GLU A 72 -29.38 30.51 -8.23
CA GLU A 72 -30.45 30.68 -9.22
C GLU A 72 -31.85 30.42 -8.64
N SER A 73 -31.97 29.42 -7.78
CA SER A 73 -33.26 29.03 -7.18
C SER A 73 -33.66 29.85 -5.96
N ASP A 74 -32.72 30.60 -5.38
CA ASP A 74 -32.86 31.40 -4.15
C ASP A 74 -33.54 30.63 -3.00
N SER A 75 -33.35 29.31 -2.97
CA SER A 75 -34.05 28.40 -2.07
C SER A 75 -33.21 28.13 -0.82
N PRO A 76 -33.71 28.44 0.39
CA PRO A 76 -33.01 28.13 1.64
C PRO A 76 -32.64 26.65 1.78
N ARG A 77 -33.48 25.77 1.21
CA ARG A 77 -33.24 24.32 1.24
C ARG A 77 -32.06 23.92 0.35
N ALA A 78 -31.86 24.59 -0.78
CA ALA A 78 -30.74 24.31 -1.67
C ALA A 78 -29.40 24.64 -0.99
N TYR A 79 -29.32 25.76 -0.27
CA TYR A 79 -28.15 26.12 0.53
C TYR A 79 -27.84 25.16 1.67
N GLU A 80 -28.86 24.58 2.31
CA GLU A 80 -28.65 23.55 3.34
C GLU A 80 -28.02 22.29 2.74
N VAL A 81 -28.51 21.84 1.59
CA VAL A 81 -27.96 20.68 0.87
C VAL A 81 -26.54 20.99 0.39
N ALA A 82 -26.28 22.20 -0.12
CA ALA A 82 -24.95 22.65 -0.48
C ALA A 82 -23.99 22.58 0.73
N GLY A 83 -24.44 23.04 1.91
CA GLY A 83 -23.68 22.93 3.16
C GLY A 83 -23.37 21.48 3.56
N GLN A 84 -24.32 20.55 3.38
CA GLN A 84 -24.11 19.12 3.62
C GLN A 84 -23.11 18.51 2.62
N LEU A 85 -23.15 18.93 1.35
CA LEU A 85 -22.19 18.53 0.33
C LEU A 85 -20.78 19.02 0.67
N ILE A 86 -20.64 20.30 1.03
CA ILE A 86 -19.37 20.89 1.46
C ILE A 86 -18.79 20.12 2.65
N LYS A 87 -19.63 19.79 3.64
CA LYS A 87 -19.21 18.95 4.78
C LYS A 87 -18.70 17.58 4.34
N SER A 88 -19.39 16.94 3.41
CA SER A 88 -18.98 15.62 2.89
C SER A 88 -17.64 15.67 2.17
N VAL A 89 -17.35 16.76 1.44
CA VAL A 89 -16.05 17.01 0.80
C VAL A 89 -14.95 17.31 1.84
N ALA A 90 -15.28 18.05 2.90
CA ALA A 90 -14.36 18.29 4.01
C ALA A 90 -14.00 16.98 4.72
N ASP A 91 -14.98 16.15 5.05
CA ASP A 91 -14.77 14.84 5.69
C ASP A 91 -13.92 13.90 4.80
N ALA A 92 -14.02 14.00 3.47
CA ALA A 92 -13.17 13.26 2.53
C ALA A 92 -11.72 13.78 2.52
N THR A 93 -11.54 15.10 2.63
CA THR A 93 -10.23 15.74 2.78
C THR A 93 -9.56 15.33 4.09
N ASP A 94 -10.29 15.30 5.20
CA ASP A 94 -9.77 14.84 6.49
C ASP A 94 -9.32 13.38 6.43
N LYS A 95 -10.11 12.50 5.78
CA LYS A 95 -9.71 11.10 5.56
C LYS A 95 -8.43 10.97 4.74
N LEU A 96 -8.15 11.89 3.83
CA LEU A 96 -6.90 11.90 3.06
C LEU A 96 -5.70 12.22 3.97
N ILE A 97 -5.86 13.18 4.88
CA ILE A 97 -4.84 13.51 5.88
C ILE A 97 -4.62 12.33 6.84
N ASP A 98 -5.70 11.71 7.32
CA ASP A 98 -5.64 10.53 8.17
C ASP A 98 -4.93 9.36 7.48
N LEU A 99 -5.18 9.14 6.19
CA LEU A 99 -4.51 8.11 5.41
C LEU A 99 -3.00 8.34 5.35
N GLN A 100 -2.58 9.59 5.09
CA GLN A 100 -1.17 9.99 5.08
C GLN A 100 -0.53 9.72 6.45
N GLN A 101 -1.21 10.07 7.53
CA GLN A 101 -0.73 9.86 8.90
C GLN A 101 -0.60 8.37 9.23
N LYS A 102 -1.61 7.56 8.90
CA LYS A 102 -1.58 6.10 9.09
C LYS A 102 -0.45 5.44 8.31
N MET A 103 -0.22 5.85 7.06
CA MET A 103 0.90 5.29 6.27
C MET A 103 2.25 5.65 6.89
N LYS A 104 2.40 6.89 7.38
CA LYS A 104 3.60 7.30 8.11
C LYS A 104 3.80 6.49 9.38
N ASP A 105 2.73 6.22 10.13
CA ASP A 105 2.80 5.44 11.36
C ASP A 105 3.06 3.95 11.11
N LEU A 106 2.54 3.37 10.02
CA LEU A 106 2.87 2.00 9.59
C LEU A 106 4.33 1.87 9.13
N ASN A 107 4.88 2.92 8.52
CA ASN A 107 6.29 2.98 8.10
C ASN A 107 7.26 3.32 9.23
N LYS A 108 6.76 3.79 10.40
CA LYS A 108 7.61 3.91 11.57
C LYS A 108 7.92 2.49 12.02
N GLU A 109 9.13 2.03 11.75
CA GLU A 109 9.70 0.95 12.54
C GLU A 109 9.66 1.42 14.00
N ASP A 110 8.95 0.69 14.87
CA ASP A 110 9.11 0.83 16.31
C ASP A 110 10.61 0.90 16.59
N PRO A 111 11.12 1.89 17.36
CA PRO A 111 12.53 1.97 17.68
C PRO A 111 12.93 0.64 18.33
N LYS A 112 13.55 -0.23 17.55
CA LYS A 112 13.98 -1.57 17.97
C LYS A 112 15.06 -1.38 19.03
N GLY A 113 14.64 -1.39 20.29
CA GLY A 113 15.53 -1.46 21.44
C GLY A 113 16.38 -0.19 21.65
N PRO A 114 17.11 -0.15 22.77
CA PRO A 114 17.86 1.03 23.15
C PRO A 114 18.84 1.41 22.04
N ASN A 115 18.73 2.65 21.56
CA ASN A 115 19.77 3.29 20.76
C ASN A 115 21.10 3.01 21.45
N SER A 116 21.96 2.24 20.78
CA SER A 116 23.33 1.97 21.22
C SER A 116 23.89 3.24 21.82
N VAL A 117 24.16 3.18 23.12
CA VAL A 117 24.70 4.28 23.92
C VAL A 117 25.91 4.80 23.15
N THR A 118 25.77 5.97 22.54
CA THR A 118 26.85 6.58 21.77
C THR A 118 28.00 6.74 22.75
N ASN A 119 29.08 6.03 22.47
CA ASN A 119 30.29 5.90 23.26
C ASN A 119 31.05 7.23 23.31
N ASN A 120 30.41 8.28 23.84
CA ASN A 120 30.99 9.60 24.04
C ASN A 120 31.54 9.69 25.47
N ALA A 121 32.34 8.70 25.87
CA ALA A 121 33.25 8.85 26.97
C ALA A 121 34.50 9.60 26.45
N LEU A 122 34.33 10.91 26.20
CA LEU A 122 35.47 11.82 26.19
C LEU A 122 36.02 11.81 27.61
N PHE A 123 37.01 10.95 27.85
CA PHE A 123 37.72 10.88 29.12
C PHE A 123 38.59 12.13 29.25
N ILE A 124 38.12 13.10 30.01
CA ILE A 124 38.89 14.30 30.34
C ILE A 124 39.76 13.94 31.56
N GLY A 125 40.99 13.49 31.29
CA GLY A 125 41.98 13.08 32.29
C GLY A 125 43.33 12.78 31.65
N SER A 126 44.36 12.48 32.46
CA SER A 126 45.70 12.13 31.95
C SER A 126 45.72 10.71 31.36
N THR A 127 46.63 10.43 30.44
CA THR A 127 46.82 9.09 29.86
C THR A 127 47.10 8.00 30.92
N ALA A 128 47.65 8.38 32.07
CA ALA A 128 47.87 7.48 33.20
C ALA A 128 46.57 7.06 33.88
N ASP A 129 45.59 7.97 33.99
CA ASP A 129 44.29 7.68 34.61
C ASP A 129 43.44 6.80 33.70
N LEU A 130 43.59 6.95 32.38
CA LEU A 130 42.95 6.10 31.38
C LEU A 130 43.48 4.65 31.45
N GLN A 131 44.80 4.47 31.65
CA GLN A 131 45.38 3.13 31.85
C GLN A 131 44.92 2.46 33.15
N LYS A 132 44.79 3.21 34.23
CA LYS A 132 44.26 2.68 35.50
C LYS A 132 42.79 2.25 35.36
N PHE A 133 41.98 3.06 34.68
CA PHE A 133 40.58 2.75 34.39
C PHE A 133 40.42 1.46 33.59
N LEU A 134 41.23 1.28 32.53
CA LEU A 134 41.23 0.06 31.73
C LEU A 134 41.70 -1.17 32.51
N LYS A 135 42.70 -1.01 33.38
CA LYS A 135 43.22 -2.11 34.21
C LYS A 135 42.23 -2.56 35.29
N ASN A 136 41.35 -1.66 35.74
CA ASN A 136 40.35 -1.93 36.77
C ASN A 136 38.94 -2.26 36.21
N GLY A 137 38.80 -2.49 34.90
CA GLY A 137 37.56 -3.01 34.31
C GLY A 137 36.36 -2.05 34.35
N GLY A 138 36.60 -0.74 34.39
CA GLY A 138 35.54 0.27 34.28
C GLY A 138 34.64 0.46 35.50
N GLN A 139 35.00 -0.08 36.67
CA GLN A 139 34.31 0.22 37.93
C GLN A 139 35.00 1.40 38.62
N GLY A 140 34.31 2.54 38.68
CA GLY A 140 34.81 3.74 39.33
C GLY A 140 34.92 3.56 40.85
N GLU A 141 36.10 3.85 41.40
CA GLU A 141 36.28 3.92 42.85
C GLU A 141 35.62 5.17 43.41
N GLU A 142 34.69 4.96 44.34
CA GLU A 142 33.99 6.01 45.09
C GLU A 142 35.00 6.67 46.04
N GLN A 143 35.29 7.94 45.80
CA GLN A 143 36.22 8.74 46.61
C GLN A 143 35.71 8.81 48.06
N LYS A 144 36.43 8.19 48.99
CA LYS A 144 36.32 8.50 50.42
C LYS A 144 37.39 9.52 50.80
N LYS A 145 36.91 10.76 50.92
CA LYS A 145 37.44 11.95 51.63
C LYS A 145 38.93 12.29 51.47
#